data_AF-A0A7C1ACW3-F1
#
_entry.id   AF-A0A7C1ACW3-F1
#
_cell.length_a   1.000
_cell.length_b   1.000
_cell.length_c   1.000
_cell.angle_alpha   90.00
_cell.angle_beta   90.00
_cell.angle_gamma   90.00
#
_symmetry.space_group_name_H-M   'P 1'
#
loop_
_entity.id
_entity.type
_entity.pdbx_description
1 polymer ?
#
loop_
_entity_poly.entity_id
_entity_poly.type
_entity_poly.pdbx_seq_one_letter_code
_entity_poly.pdbx_strand_id
1 'polypeptide(L)'
;MSNGAFVATSAATTAAAAAHAAKMRDEEENMTGYNKEDLNGWEFKIVRSSMGTFSNYEKVQEVCRQEAKAGWELVEKFDQYRLRFKRRTDMRSKDQFLDIDPYRTNVGGGGKTVGIIVGLSIFFLGAFIFLVMYLKNQHIRIEPTGIVMIIISVGILVLLISLIASRFGRSSRPKGPKTNY
;
A
#
# COMPACT_ATOMS: atom_id res chain seq x y z
N MET A 1 18.32 10.64 32.72
CA MET A 1 18.59 9.20 32.56
C MET A 1 17.43 8.49 31.82
N SER A 2 17.01 8.97 30.63
CA SER A 2 15.78 8.49 29.95
C SER A 2 16.00 7.85 28.57
N ASN A 3 17.23 7.83 28.03
CA ASN A 3 17.48 7.33 26.67
C ASN A 3 17.61 5.80 26.58
N GLY A 4 17.90 5.09 27.69
CA GLY A 4 18.11 3.65 27.68
C GLY A 4 16.83 2.82 27.55
N ALA A 5 15.71 3.31 28.11
CA ALA A 5 14.44 2.58 28.12
C ALA A 5 13.77 2.55 26.73
N PHE A 6 13.90 3.62 25.94
CA PHE A 6 13.36 3.68 24.57
C PHE A 6 14.09 2.72 23.62
N VAL A 7 15.42 2.66 23.72
CA VAL A 7 16.26 1.77 22.90
C VAL A 7 15.99 0.30 23.22
N ALA A 8 15.90 -0.08 24.50
CA ALA A 8 15.60 -1.46 24.90
C ALA A 8 14.21 -1.94 24.43
N THR A 9 13.20 -1.06 24.47
CA THR A 9 11.83 -1.39 24.02
C THR A 9 11.76 -1.54 22.50
N SER A 10 12.49 -0.70 21.75
CA SER A 10 12.58 -0.79 20.29
C SER A 10 13.31 -2.05 19.79
N ALA A 11 14.34 -2.49 20.51
CA ALA A 11 15.10 -3.70 20.19
C ALA A 11 14.30 -4.98 20.51
N ALA A 12 13.58 -5.00 21.63
CA ALA A 12 12.72 -6.14 22.00
C ALA A 12 11.55 -6.33 21.02
N THR A 13 10.96 -5.24 20.53
CA THR A 13 9.87 -5.29 19.54
C THR A 13 10.35 -5.72 18.15
N THR A 14 11.55 -5.33 17.72
CA THR A 14 12.13 -5.80 16.46
C THR A 14 12.53 -7.28 16.52
N ALA A 15 13.11 -7.74 17.63
CA ALA A 15 13.46 -9.14 17.82
C ALA A 15 12.22 -10.05 17.82
N ALA A 16 11.14 -9.65 18.49
CA ALA A 16 9.87 -10.39 18.50
C ALA A 16 9.21 -10.43 17.11
N ALA A 17 9.24 -9.31 16.37
CA ALA A 17 8.72 -9.26 15.00
C ALA A 17 9.55 -10.13 14.03
N ALA A 18 10.87 -10.16 14.18
CA ALA A 18 11.76 -11.00 13.38
C ALA A 18 11.55 -12.50 13.67
N ALA A 19 11.37 -12.87 14.93
CA ALA A 19 11.08 -14.25 15.35
C ALA A 19 9.72 -14.73 14.83
N HIS A 20 8.69 -13.89 14.91
CA HIS A 20 7.38 -14.20 14.34
C HIS A 20 7.45 -14.32 12.81
N ALA A 21 8.16 -13.41 12.13
CA ALA A 21 8.36 -13.49 10.69
C ALA A 21 9.19 -14.73 10.28
N ALA A 22 10.09 -15.22 11.13
CA ALA A 22 10.83 -16.46 10.92
C ALA A 22 9.92 -17.67 11.04
N LYS A 23 9.15 -17.76 12.12
CA LYS A 23 8.22 -18.87 12.33
C LYS A 23 7.18 -19.00 11.21
N MET A 24 6.67 -17.87 10.70
CA MET A 24 5.77 -17.87 9.54
C MET A 24 6.45 -18.36 8.25
N ARG A 25 7.77 -18.16 8.07
CA ARG A 25 8.52 -18.74 6.94
C ARG A 25 8.67 -20.24 7.09
N ASP A 26 8.99 -20.71 8.28
CA ASP A 26 9.18 -22.14 8.56
C ASP A 26 7.87 -22.92 8.38
N GLU A 27 6.73 -22.33 8.81
CA GLU A 27 5.39 -22.89 8.55
C GLU A 27 5.05 -22.89 7.05
N GLU A 28 5.48 -21.87 6.29
CA GLU A 28 5.31 -21.81 4.83
C GLU A 28 6.13 -22.87 4.09
N GLU A 29 7.38 -23.10 4.49
CA GLU A 29 8.26 -24.13 3.90
C GLU A 29 7.67 -25.54 4.08
N ASN A 30 7.07 -25.82 5.23
CA ASN A 30 6.42 -27.10 5.53
C ASN A 30 5.11 -27.32 4.76
N MET A 31 4.40 -26.27 4.35
CA MET A 31 3.16 -26.39 3.55
C MET A 31 3.42 -26.54 2.04
N THR A 32 4.66 -26.41 1.58
CA THR A 32 5.04 -26.47 0.16
C THR A 32 5.80 -27.74 -0.19
N GLY A 33 5.21 -28.91 0.10
CA GLY A 33 5.72 -30.19 -0.39
C GLY A 33 5.35 -30.43 -1.86
N TYR A 34 6.05 -29.79 -2.80
CA TYR A 34 5.90 -30.09 -4.23
C TYR A 34 6.82 -31.25 -4.61
N ASN A 35 6.28 -32.21 -5.35
CA ASN A 35 7.10 -33.27 -5.93
C ASN A 35 7.81 -32.74 -7.17
N LYS A 36 9.04 -33.20 -7.46
CA LYS A 36 9.84 -32.68 -8.59
C LYS A 36 9.13 -32.84 -9.93
N GLU A 37 8.19 -33.79 -10.05
CA GLU A 37 7.38 -33.99 -11.25
C GLU A 37 6.35 -32.87 -11.50
N ASP A 38 5.90 -32.14 -10.47
CA ASP A 38 4.95 -31.02 -10.59
C ASP A 38 5.60 -29.74 -11.13
N LEU A 39 6.95 -29.67 -11.14
CA LEU A 39 7.73 -28.55 -11.67
C LEU A 39 8.01 -28.65 -13.18
N ASN A 40 7.51 -29.70 -13.85
CA ASN A 40 7.76 -29.90 -15.29
C ASN A 40 7.04 -28.84 -16.14
N GLY A 41 7.77 -27.76 -16.45
CA GLY A 41 7.30 -26.67 -17.31
C GLY A 41 6.54 -25.56 -16.59
N TRP A 42 6.44 -25.61 -15.27
CA TRP A 42 5.72 -24.62 -14.45
C TRP A 42 6.59 -24.04 -13.33
N GLU A 43 6.37 -22.77 -13.07
CA GLU A 43 6.94 -22.01 -11.96
C GLU A 43 5.85 -21.48 -11.06
N PHE A 44 6.19 -21.30 -9.79
CA PHE A 44 5.32 -20.71 -8.79
C PHE A 44 6.02 -19.58 -8.07
N LYS A 45 5.23 -18.59 -7.65
CA LYS A 45 5.70 -17.55 -6.73
C LYS A 45 4.62 -17.13 -5.76
N ILE A 46 5.04 -16.58 -4.63
CA ILE A 46 4.17 -15.94 -3.66
C ILE A 46 4.46 -14.45 -3.67
N VAL A 47 3.43 -13.66 -3.97
CA VAL A 47 3.47 -12.21 -3.89
C VAL A 47 2.91 -11.79 -2.54
N ARG A 48 3.70 -11.00 -1.80
CA ARG A 48 3.40 -10.55 -0.45
C ARG A 48 3.06 -9.06 -0.40
N SER A 49 2.24 -8.66 0.56
CA SER A 49 1.96 -7.26 0.91
C SER A 49 2.23 -7.05 2.39
N SER A 50 2.93 -5.97 2.74
CA SER A 50 3.19 -5.60 4.15
C SER A 50 2.00 -4.92 4.84
N MET A 51 1.01 -4.43 4.08
CA MET A 51 -0.11 -3.63 4.61
C MET A 51 -1.49 -4.28 4.43
N GLY A 52 -1.54 -5.59 4.19
CA GLY A 52 -2.82 -6.28 4.02
C GLY A 52 -3.58 -5.85 2.77
N THR A 53 -2.85 -5.45 1.71
CA THR A 53 -3.41 -4.84 0.50
C THR A 53 -4.41 -5.76 -0.22
N PHE A 54 -4.36 -7.08 -0.01
CA PHE A 54 -5.26 -8.04 -0.64
C PHE A 54 -6.59 -8.24 0.10
N SER A 55 -6.85 -7.45 1.14
CA SER A 55 -8.21 -7.28 1.69
C SER A 55 -9.14 -6.58 0.70
N ASN A 56 -8.61 -5.71 -0.17
CA ASN A 56 -9.36 -5.03 -1.22
C ASN A 56 -9.28 -5.81 -2.54
N TYR A 57 -10.44 -6.24 -3.04
CA TYR A 57 -10.57 -6.98 -4.30
C TYR A 57 -10.01 -6.23 -5.52
N GLU A 58 -10.18 -4.91 -5.60
CA GLU A 58 -9.64 -4.10 -6.72
C GLU A 58 -8.12 -4.13 -6.75
N LYS A 59 -7.48 -4.14 -5.57
CA LYS A 59 -6.03 -4.27 -5.48
C LYS A 59 -5.56 -5.66 -5.88
N VAL A 60 -6.32 -6.71 -5.55
CA VAL A 60 -6.06 -8.06 -6.04
C VAL A 60 -6.14 -8.09 -7.58
N GLN A 61 -7.19 -7.53 -8.18
CA GLN A 61 -7.33 -7.46 -9.63
C GLN A 61 -6.19 -6.68 -10.30
N GLU A 62 -5.81 -5.54 -9.72
CA GLU A 62 -4.70 -4.74 -10.25
C GLU A 62 -3.38 -5.51 -10.22
N VAL A 63 -3.09 -6.22 -9.11
CA VAL A 63 -1.91 -7.08 -9.03
C VAL A 63 -2.00 -8.21 -10.04
N CYS A 64 -3.13 -8.91 -10.16
CA CYS A 64 -3.31 -9.95 -11.17
C CYS A 64 -3.09 -9.43 -12.59
N ARG A 65 -3.57 -8.22 -12.93
CA ARG A 65 -3.37 -7.59 -14.24
C ARG A 65 -1.90 -7.29 -14.51
N GLN A 66 -1.18 -6.79 -13.50
CA GLN A 66 0.24 -6.52 -13.64
C GLN A 66 1.03 -7.84 -13.79
N GLU A 67 0.75 -8.84 -12.97
CA GLU A 67 1.41 -10.14 -13.01
C GLU A 67 1.10 -10.91 -14.32
N ALA A 68 -0.12 -10.78 -14.84
CA ALA A 68 -0.53 -11.38 -16.11
C ALA A 68 0.29 -10.88 -17.30
N LYS A 69 0.82 -9.64 -17.27
CA LYS A 69 1.75 -9.14 -18.31
C LYS A 69 2.99 -10.02 -18.43
N ALA A 70 3.45 -10.55 -17.31
CA ALA A 70 4.59 -11.45 -17.22
C ALA A 70 4.20 -12.93 -17.39
N GLY A 71 2.95 -13.22 -17.75
CA GLY A 71 2.43 -14.59 -17.93
C GLY A 71 2.09 -15.31 -16.63
N TRP A 72 2.04 -14.61 -15.49
CA TRP A 72 1.63 -15.20 -14.22
C TRP A 72 0.11 -15.24 -14.09
N GLU A 73 -0.41 -16.39 -13.69
CA GLU A 73 -1.82 -16.65 -13.41
C GLU A 73 -2.02 -16.87 -11.92
N LEU A 74 -3.06 -16.25 -11.35
CA LEU A 74 -3.39 -16.44 -9.94
C LEU A 74 -3.86 -17.88 -9.71
N VAL A 75 -3.25 -18.56 -8.75
CA VAL A 75 -3.64 -19.91 -8.32
C VAL A 75 -4.53 -19.82 -7.10
N GLU A 76 -4.07 -19.09 -6.09
CA GLU A 76 -4.68 -19.12 -4.76
C GLU A 76 -4.44 -17.80 -4.02
N LYS A 77 -5.45 -17.38 -3.25
CA LYS A 77 -5.33 -16.29 -2.28
C LYS A 77 -5.32 -16.90 -0.88
N PHE A 78 -4.15 -16.94 -0.26
CA PHE A 78 -4.00 -17.48 1.09
C PHE A 78 -4.70 -16.61 2.14
N ASP A 79 -4.44 -15.30 2.09
CA ASP A 79 -4.94 -14.34 3.07
C ASP A 79 -4.95 -12.91 2.47
N GLN A 80 -5.00 -11.90 3.33
CA GLN A 80 -4.93 -10.48 2.93
C GLN A 80 -3.50 -9.97 2.64
N TYR A 81 -2.49 -10.81 2.86
CA TYR A 81 -1.07 -10.49 2.72
C TYR A 81 -0.36 -11.32 1.64
N ARG A 82 -0.90 -12.46 1.19
CA ARG A 82 -0.24 -13.40 0.29
C ARG A 82 -1.13 -13.88 -0.86
N LEU A 83 -0.61 -13.84 -2.08
CA LEU A 83 -1.19 -14.41 -3.29
C LEU A 83 -0.19 -15.37 -3.95
N ARG A 84 -0.64 -16.56 -4.35
CA ARG A 84 0.15 -17.54 -5.09
C ARG A 84 -0.16 -17.46 -6.57
N PHE A 85 0.88 -17.41 -7.39
CA PHE A 85 0.79 -17.41 -8.85
C PHE A 85 1.53 -18.60 -9.45
N LYS A 86 1.12 -19.01 -10.65
CA LYS A 86 1.80 -19.98 -11.51
C LYS A 86 2.11 -19.39 -12.88
N ARG A 87 3.14 -19.87 -13.54
CA ARG A 87 3.52 -19.46 -14.90
C ARG A 87 4.22 -20.61 -15.62
N ARG A 88 4.06 -20.70 -16.94
CA ARG A 88 4.86 -21.64 -17.73
C ARG A 88 6.29 -21.16 -17.93
N THR A 89 7.26 -22.08 -17.90
CA THR A 89 8.70 -21.75 -18.02
C THR A 89 9.09 -21.17 -19.38
N ASP A 90 8.33 -21.44 -20.43
CA ASP A 90 8.57 -20.89 -21.79
C ASP A 90 8.35 -19.38 -21.87
N MET A 91 7.54 -18.82 -20.97
CA MET A 91 7.30 -17.39 -20.89
C MET A 91 8.54 -16.59 -20.45
N ARG A 92 9.56 -17.25 -19.86
CA ARG A 92 10.84 -16.60 -19.50
C ARG A 92 11.51 -15.89 -20.68
N SER A 93 11.37 -16.45 -21.88
CA SER A 93 11.95 -15.87 -23.10
C SER A 93 11.42 -14.46 -23.40
N LYS A 94 10.24 -14.11 -22.89
CA LYS A 94 9.59 -12.81 -23.06
C LYS A 94 9.88 -11.84 -21.92
N ASP A 95 10.58 -12.28 -20.88
CA ASP A 95 10.82 -11.48 -19.67
C ASP A 95 11.62 -10.21 -19.98
N GLN A 96 12.51 -10.27 -20.97
CA GLN A 96 13.31 -9.12 -21.43
C GLN A 96 12.49 -7.95 -22.00
N PHE A 97 11.23 -8.18 -22.38
CA PHE A 97 10.35 -7.15 -22.97
C PHE A 97 9.41 -6.51 -21.95
N LEU A 98 9.54 -6.84 -20.66
CA LEU A 98 8.62 -6.39 -19.63
C LEU A 98 9.14 -5.15 -18.91
N ASP A 99 8.24 -4.19 -18.66
CA ASP A 99 8.53 -2.99 -17.87
C ASP A 99 8.66 -3.27 -16.35
N ILE A 100 8.35 -4.50 -15.93
CA ILE A 100 8.29 -4.92 -14.53
C ILE A 100 9.13 -6.17 -14.32
N ASP A 101 9.79 -6.25 -13.16
CA ASP A 101 10.47 -7.47 -12.73
C ASP A 101 9.45 -8.63 -12.57
N PRO A 102 9.55 -9.69 -13.39
CA PRO A 102 8.65 -10.85 -13.34
C PRO A 102 8.76 -11.64 -12.05
N TYR A 103 9.88 -11.56 -11.35
CA TYR A 103 10.16 -12.34 -10.14
C TYR A 103 9.98 -11.53 -8.86
N ARG A 104 9.40 -10.33 -8.94
CA ARG A 104 9.04 -9.57 -7.73
C ARG A 104 8.12 -10.40 -6.82
N THR A 105 8.42 -10.36 -5.53
CA THR A 105 7.71 -11.08 -4.48
C THR A 105 7.01 -10.15 -3.50
N ASN A 106 7.15 -8.83 -3.65
CA ASN A 106 6.52 -7.84 -2.78
C ASN A 106 5.76 -6.80 -3.60
N VAL A 107 4.53 -6.50 -3.17
CA VAL A 107 3.71 -5.42 -3.71
C VAL A 107 3.37 -4.43 -2.59
N GLY A 108 3.92 -3.23 -2.72
CA GLY A 108 3.82 -2.14 -1.75
C GLY A 108 3.44 -0.84 -2.44
N GLY A 109 2.27 -0.81 -3.09
CA GLY A 109 1.82 0.31 -3.91
C GLY A 109 1.02 1.39 -3.17
N GLY A 110 1.28 1.61 -1.87
CA GLY A 110 0.63 2.67 -1.08
C GLY A 110 1.58 3.78 -0.62
N GLY A 111 2.89 3.50 -0.54
CA GLY A 111 3.86 4.42 0.07
C GLY A 111 4.01 5.76 -0.65
N LYS A 112 3.88 5.79 -1.98
CA LYS A 112 4.00 7.04 -2.75
C LYS A 112 2.82 7.99 -2.47
N THR A 113 1.60 7.46 -2.50
CA THR A 113 0.39 8.25 -2.20
C THR A 113 0.35 8.68 -0.74
N VAL A 114 0.69 7.78 0.19
CA VAL A 114 0.79 8.11 1.62
C VAL A 114 1.90 9.15 1.86
N GLY A 115 3.06 9.01 1.21
CA GLY A 115 4.15 9.96 1.30
C GLY A 115 3.78 11.35 0.77
N ILE A 116 3.03 11.43 -0.34
CA ILE A 116 2.49 12.69 -0.87
C ILE A 116 1.49 13.30 0.11
N ILE A 117 0.57 12.51 0.66
CA ILE A 117 -0.42 13.00 1.64
C ILE A 117 0.29 13.55 2.88
N VAL A 118 1.22 12.79 3.46
CA VAL A 118 2.00 13.21 4.64
C VAL A 118 2.82 14.47 4.33
N GLY A 119 3.48 14.53 3.18
CA GLY A 119 4.24 15.69 2.75
C GLY A 119 3.39 16.94 2.60
N LEU A 120 2.21 16.82 1.97
CA LEU A 120 1.26 17.93 1.84
C LEU A 120 0.71 18.35 3.21
N SER A 121 0.38 17.41 4.10
CA SER A 121 -0.08 17.73 5.45
C SER A 121 0.95 18.54 6.25
N ILE A 122 2.23 18.17 6.19
CA ILE A 122 3.32 18.91 6.86
C ILE A 122 3.49 20.30 6.24
N PHE A 123 3.44 20.40 4.90
CA PHE A 123 3.56 21.67 4.20
C PHE A 123 2.44 22.65 4.59
N PHE A 124 1.18 22.21 4.56
CA PHE A 124 0.04 23.06 4.94
C PHE A 124 0.07 23.43 6.42
N LEU A 125 0.51 22.54 7.30
CA LEU A 125 0.69 22.84 8.72
C LEU A 125 1.76 23.92 8.92
N GLY A 126 2.90 23.82 8.23
CA GLY A 126 3.95 24.83 8.27
C GLY A 126 3.50 26.17 7.71
N ALA A 127 2.79 26.17 6.58
CA ALA A 127 2.23 27.39 5.99
C ALA A 127 1.21 28.06 6.92
N PHE A 128 0.38 27.28 7.62
CA PHE A 128 -0.57 27.80 8.61
C PHE A 128 0.13 28.45 9.80
N ILE A 129 1.14 27.79 10.37
CA ILE A 129 1.94 28.33 11.48
C ILE A 129 2.65 29.62 11.05
N PHE A 130 3.27 29.62 9.86
CA PHE A 130 3.92 30.80 9.30
C PHE A 130 2.95 31.96 9.08
N LEU A 131 1.76 31.68 8.54
CA LEU A 131 0.70 32.67 8.35
C LEU A 131 0.27 33.30 9.68
N VAL A 132 0.06 32.48 10.72
CA VAL A 132 -0.28 32.97 12.07
C VAL A 132 0.84 33.84 12.65
N MET A 133 2.10 33.43 12.50
CA MET A 133 3.25 34.22 12.93
C MET A 133 3.39 35.53 12.15
N TYR A 134 3.19 35.52 10.83
CA TYR A 134 3.27 36.69 9.96
C TYR A 134 2.18 37.71 10.29
N LEU A 135 0.94 37.26 10.48
CA LEU A 135 -0.18 38.12 10.89
C LEU A 135 0.04 38.73 12.28
N LYS A 136 0.59 37.95 13.22
CA LYS A 136 0.96 38.44 14.55
C LYS A 136 2.11 39.46 14.50
N ASN A 137 3.08 39.27 13.61
CA ASN A 137 4.25 40.15 13.44
C ASN A 137 3.89 41.53 12.84
N GLN A 138 2.79 41.63 12.09
CA GLN A 138 2.35 42.87 11.46
C GLN A 138 1.58 43.82 12.40
N HIS A 139 1.51 43.55 13.72
CA HIS A 139 0.66 44.30 14.66
C HIS A 139 -0.80 44.46 14.20
N ILE A 140 -1.27 43.59 13.30
CA ILE A 140 -2.67 43.50 12.90
C ILE A 140 -3.42 42.95 14.11
N ARG A 141 -4.33 43.73 14.69
CA ARG A 141 -5.29 43.20 15.68
C ARG A 141 -6.11 42.13 14.97
N ILE A 142 -5.79 40.89 15.27
CA ILE A 142 -6.54 39.76 14.73
C ILE A 142 -7.85 39.69 15.51
N GLU A 143 -8.92 40.23 14.93
CA GLU A 143 -10.27 40.05 15.47
C GLU A 143 -10.58 38.54 15.52
N PRO A 144 -11.10 38.01 16.64
CA PRO A 144 -11.35 36.58 16.81
C PRO A 144 -12.18 35.97 15.67
N THR A 145 -13.05 36.79 15.06
CA THR A 145 -13.88 36.46 13.91
C THR A 145 -13.08 36.11 12.66
N GLY A 146 -11.95 36.79 12.41
CA GLY A 146 -11.08 36.53 11.25
C GLY A 146 -10.39 35.17 11.32
N ILE A 147 -9.92 34.76 12.50
CA ILE A 147 -9.30 33.45 12.73
C ILE A 147 -10.32 32.33 12.49
N VAL A 148 -11.53 32.50 13.04
CA VAL A 148 -12.61 31.52 12.91
C VAL A 148 -13.01 31.35 11.44
N MET A 149 -13.08 32.43 10.65
CA MET A 149 -13.38 32.36 9.22
C MET A 149 -12.29 31.65 8.41
N ILE A 150 -11.01 31.82 8.75
CA ILE A 150 -9.90 31.10 8.10
C ILE A 150 -9.95 29.61 8.46
N ILE A 151 -10.17 29.27 9.72
CA ILE A 151 -10.30 27.87 10.15
C ILE A 151 -11.48 27.18 9.46
N ILE A 152 -12.63 27.86 9.38
CA ILE A 152 -13.83 27.34 8.70
C ILE A 152 -13.56 27.14 7.21
N SER A 153 -12.96 28.12 6.53
CA SER A 153 -12.68 28.01 5.09
C SER A 153 -11.64 26.93 4.76
N VAL A 154 -10.58 26.80 5.57
CA VAL A 154 -9.61 25.69 5.45
C VAL A 154 -10.28 24.35 5.75
N GLY A 155 -11.11 24.28 6.79
CA GLY A 155 -11.87 23.07 7.13
C GLY A 155 -12.80 22.62 6.00
N ILE A 156 -13.55 23.57 5.40
CA ILE A 156 -14.41 23.31 4.24
C ILE A 156 -13.58 22.83 3.05
N LEU A 157 -12.43 23.46 2.76
CA LEU A 157 -11.56 23.06 1.67
C LEU A 157 -11.06 21.61 1.83
N VAL A 158 -10.61 21.24 3.03
CA VAL A 158 -10.16 19.87 3.35
C VAL A 158 -11.30 18.86 3.22
N LEU A 159 -12.51 19.23 3.65
CA LEU A 159 -13.71 18.40 3.54
C LEU A 159 -14.11 18.19 2.07
N LEU A 160 -14.03 19.24 1.25
CA LEU A 160 -14.28 19.17 -0.19
C LEU A 160 -13.24 18.29 -0.90
N ILE A 161 -11.96 18.41 -0.57
CA ILE A 161 -10.90 17.54 -1.12
C ILE A 161 -11.15 16.08 -0.72
N SER A 162 -11.56 15.83 0.53
CA SER A 162 -11.89 14.49 1.02
C SER A 162 -13.14 13.91 0.33
N LEU A 163 -14.14 14.75 0.04
CA LEU A 163 -15.33 14.37 -0.72
C LEU A 163 -15.02 14.08 -2.18
N ILE A 164 -14.14 14.86 -2.81
CA ILE A 164 -13.68 14.62 -4.18
C ILE A 164 -12.88 13.32 -4.25
N ALA A 165 -11.98 13.08 -3.29
CA ALA A 165 -11.22 11.84 -3.18
C ALA A 165 -12.12 10.62 -2.96
N SER A 166 -13.16 10.74 -2.13
CA SER A 166 -14.12 9.65 -1.89
C SER A 166 -15.11 9.44 -3.05
N ARG A 167 -15.43 10.47 -3.84
CA ARG A 167 -16.20 10.32 -5.09
C ARG A 167 -15.41 9.65 -6.20
N PHE A 168 -14.13 10.00 -6.36
CA PHE A 168 -13.23 9.30 -7.29
C PHE A 168 -13.00 7.85 -6.88
N GLY A 169 -13.04 7.53 -5.59
CA GLY A 169 -13.02 6.15 -5.08
C GLY A 169 -14.32 5.36 -5.27
N ARG A 170 -15.43 5.99 -5.69
CA ARG A 170 -16.74 5.32 -5.88
C ARG A 170 -17.16 5.11 -7.34
N SER A 171 -16.49 5.75 -8.31
CA SER A 171 -16.96 5.79 -9.71
C SER A 171 -16.45 4.67 -10.62
N SER A 172 -15.65 3.72 -10.13
CA SER A 172 -15.13 2.61 -10.96
C SER A 172 -15.76 1.28 -10.59
N ARG A 173 -17.10 1.20 -10.58
CA ARG A 173 -17.82 -0.07 -10.76
C ARG A 173 -18.07 -0.28 -12.25
N PRO A 174 -17.23 -1.01 -13.00
CA PRO A 174 -17.69 -1.58 -14.26
C PRO A 174 -18.77 -2.61 -13.92
N LYS A 175 -19.96 -2.45 -14.52
CA LYS A 175 -20.97 -3.51 -14.52
C LYS A 175 -20.34 -4.73 -15.19
N GLY A 176 -20.11 -5.79 -14.42
CA GLY A 176 -19.65 -7.07 -14.95
C GLY A 176 -20.63 -7.59 -16.02
N PRO A 177 -20.16 -8.36 -17.01
CA PRO A 177 -21.03 -8.90 -18.04
C PRO A 177 -22.10 -9.79 -17.41
N LYS A 178 -23.36 -9.60 -17.85
CA LYS A 178 -24.45 -10.53 -17.54
C LYS A 178 -24.11 -11.86 -18.21
N THR A 179 -23.74 -12.86 -17.41
CA THR A 179 -23.69 -14.24 -17.85
C THR A 179 -25.12 -14.73 -18.02
N ASN A 180 -25.55 -14.92 -19.27
CA ASN A 180 -26.65 -15.82 -19.59
C ASN A 180 -26.08 -17.24 -19.58
N TYR A 181 -26.41 -18.01 -18.56
CA TYR A 181 -26.56 -19.47 -18.60
C TYR A 181 -27.70 -19.82 -17.66
#